data_AF-A0A3D4B738-F1
#
_entry.id   AF-A0A3D4B738-F1
#
_cell.length_a   1.000
_cell.length_b   1.000
_cell.length_c   1.000
_cell.angle_alpha   90.00
_cell.angle_beta   90.00
_cell.angle_gamma   90.00
#
_symmetry.space_group_name_H-M   'P 1'
#
loop_
_entity.id
_entity.type
_entity.pdbx_description
1 polymer ?
#
loop_
_entity_poly.entity_id
_entity_poly.type
_entity_poly.pdbx_seq_one_letter_code
_entity_poly.pdbx_strand_id
1 'polypeptide(L)'
;ENAVDAHPDLVERDDFYISSLSGKTIVYKGLLRADQVDAFYRDLSDETVVSSLALVHSRYSTNTLGSWRLAHPYRMLCHNGEINTIRGNQNWMRAREALFSSPIFGEDMAKLSPIIREGASDTAGFDNALELLVSSGRSLPHAMMMMIP
;
A
#
# COMPACT_ATOMS: atom_id res chain seq x y z
N GLU A 1 7.02 -1.61 9.23
CA GLU A 1 7.62 -2.25 8.04
C GLU A 1 9.09 -1.87 7.88
N ASN A 2 9.46 -0.61 7.62
CA ASN A 2 10.88 -0.22 7.47
C ASN A 2 11.77 -0.62 8.66
N ALA A 3 11.27 -0.55 9.89
CA ALA A 3 11.99 -1.03 11.07
C ALA A 3 12.30 -2.54 11.03
N VAL A 4 11.35 -3.37 10.58
CA VAL A 4 11.56 -4.81 10.39
C VAL A 4 12.58 -5.05 9.27
N ASP A 5 12.56 -4.22 8.23
CA ASP A 5 13.55 -4.29 7.15
C ASP A 5 14.97 -3.86 7.55
N ALA A 6 15.12 -3.11 8.62
CA ALA A 6 16.44 -2.70 9.09
C ALA A 6 17.16 -3.82 9.86
N HIS A 7 16.50 -4.94 10.14
CA HIS A 7 17.03 -6.02 11.00
C HIS A 7 17.08 -7.34 10.20
N PRO A 8 18.17 -7.60 9.47
CA PRO A 8 18.31 -8.77 8.59
C PRO A 8 18.40 -10.10 9.34
N ASP A 9 18.60 -10.06 10.65
CA ASP A 9 18.67 -11.20 11.57
C ASP A 9 17.29 -11.71 12.03
N LEU A 10 16.22 -10.96 11.76
CA LEU A 10 14.85 -11.40 12.06
C LEU A 10 14.45 -12.58 11.17
N VAL A 11 14.05 -13.69 11.81
CA VAL A 11 13.46 -14.85 11.14
C VAL A 11 12.10 -14.45 10.53
N GLU A 12 11.79 -14.94 9.33
CA GLU A 12 10.52 -14.67 8.59
C GLU A 12 10.25 -13.18 8.31
N ARG A 13 11.30 -12.35 8.29
CA ARG A 13 11.22 -10.91 7.98
C ARG A 13 10.44 -10.61 6.70
N ASP A 14 10.63 -11.41 5.65
CA ASP A 14 10.01 -11.21 4.34
C ASP A 14 8.49 -11.46 4.33
N ASP A 15 7.99 -12.19 5.33
CA ASP A 15 6.57 -12.51 5.50
C ASP A 15 5.81 -11.45 6.32
N PHE A 16 6.52 -10.53 6.98
CA PHE A 16 5.91 -9.45 7.75
C PHE A 16 5.26 -8.39 6.83
N TYR A 17 3.94 -8.22 6.95
CA TYR A 17 3.20 -7.24 6.19
C TYR A 17 1.95 -6.74 6.93
N ILE A 18 1.70 -5.43 6.90
CA ILE A 18 0.51 -4.81 7.48
C ILE A 18 -0.40 -4.34 6.34
N SER A 19 -1.50 -5.07 6.13
CA SER A 19 -2.51 -4.74 5.11
C SER A 19 -3.20 -3.40 5.35
N SER A 20 -3.52 -3.10 6.60
CA SER A 20 -4.10 -1.83 7.03
C SER A 20 -3.90 -1.64 8.54
N LEU A 21 -3.65 -0.41 8.97
CA LEU A 21 -3.63 -0.03 10.39
C LEU A 21 -4.26 1.36 10.52
N SER A 22 -5.58 1.39 10.57
CA SER A 22 -6.38 2.62 10.55
C SER A 22 -7.66 2.43 11.35
N GLY A 23 -8.12 3.50 12.01
CA GLY A 23 -9.45 3.53 12.65
C GLY A 23 -10.60 3.76 11.67
N LYS A 24 -10.32 3.95 10.37
CA LYS A 24 -11.32 4.27 9.33
C LYS A 24 -11.38 3.25 8.19
N THR A 25 -10.32 2.45 8.01
CA THR A 25 -10.16 1.55 6.87
C THR A 25 -9.61 0.22 7.35
N ILE A 26 -10.23 -0.87 6.93
CA ILE A 26 -9.75 -2.23 7.12
C ILE A 26 -9.64 -2.92 5.76
N VAL A 27 -8.56 -3.67 5.54
CA VAL A 27 -8.28 -4.37 4.28
C VAL A 27 -8.31 -5.88 4.50
N TYR A 28 -9.31 -6.53 3.91
CA TYR A 28 -9.39 -7.97 3.76
C TYR A 28 -8.87 -8.35 2.36
N LYS A 29 -7.75 -9.09 2.31
CA LYS A 29 -7.12 -9.49 1.05
C LYS A 29 -6.42 -10.84 1.17
N GLY A 30 -6.23 -11.53 0.05
CA GLY A 30 -5.53 -12.81 0.07
C GLY A 30 -5.42 -13.46 -1.30
N LEU A 31 -4.79 -14.63 -1.34
CA LEU A 31 -4.68 -15.47 -2.54
C LEU A 31 -5.93 -16.34 -2.68
N LEU A 32 -7.05 -15.68 -2.94
CA LEU A 32 -8.38 -16.28 -2.98
C LEU A 32 -9.04 -15.96 -4.32
N ARG A 33 -9.92 -16.85 -4.79
CA ARG A 33 -10.90 -16.46 -5.80
C ARG A 33 -11.96 -15.57 -5.16
N ALA A 34 -12.59 -14.73 -5.97
CA ALA A 34 -13.60 -13.78 -5.50
C ALA A 34 -14.77 -14.46 -4.78
N ASP A 35 -15.16 -15.66 -5.21
CA ASP A 35 -16.22 -16.49 -4.62
C ASP A 35 -15.84 -17.17 -3.29
N GLN A 36 -14.60 -17.00 -2.81
CA GLN A 36 -14.11 -17.60 -1.57
C GLN A 36 -13.93 -16.60 -0.43
N VAL A 37 -14.15 -15.30 -0.70
CA VAL A 37 -13.80 -14.21 0.22
C VAL A 37 -14.63 -14.27 1.51
N ASP A 38 -15.94 -14.46 1.39
CA ASP A 38 -16.89 -14.56 2.51
C ASP A 38 -16.68 -15.82 3.35
N ALA A 39 -16.38 -16.95 2.70
CA ALA A 39 -16.09 -18.21 3.38
C ALA A 39 -14.76 -18.18 4.15
N PHE A 40 -13.76 -17.45 3.62
CA PHE A 40 -12.45 -17.31 4.25
C PHE A 40 -12.46 -16.27 5.38
N TYR A 41 -13.00 -15.08 5.11
CA TYR A 41 -13.14 -13.99 6.09
C TYR A 41 -14.57 -13.93 6.61
N ARG A 42 -14.86 -14.77 7.61
CA ARG A 42 -16.20 -14.89 8.20
C ARG A 42 -16.76 -13.59 8.76
N ASP A 43 -15.89 -12.68 9.20
CA ASP A 43 -16.26 -11.34 9.66
C ASP A 43 -17.08 -10.60 8.60
N LEU A 44 -16.81 -10.81 7.30
CA LEU A 44 -17.56 -10.16 6.21
C LEU A 44 -19.00 -10.67 6.05
N SER A 45 -19.35 -11.78 6.71
CA SER A 45 -20.72 -12.29 6.77
C SER A 45 -21.47 -11.83 8.02
N ASP A 46 -20.81 -11.12 8.94
CA ASP A 46 -21.41 -10.60 10.16
C ASP A 46 -22.18 -9.30 9.87
N GLU A 47 -23.45 -9.23 10.29
CA GLU A 47 -24.32 -8.06 10.07
C GLU A 47 -23.82 -6.78 10.75
N THR A 48 -22.93 -6.90 11.74
CA THR A 48 -22.30 -5.76 12.42
C THR A 48 -21.16 -5.13 11.60
N VAL A 49 -20.64 -5.83 10.59
CA VAL A 49 -19.63 -5.30 9.67
C VAL A 49 -20.31 -4.43 8.62
N VAL A 50 -20.57 -3.19 9.01
CA VAL A 50 -21.19 -2.17 8.16
C VAL A 50 -20.16 -1.14 7.69
N SER A 51 -20.28 -0.72 6.44
CA SER A 51 -19.44 0.35 5.88
C SER A 51 -20.23 1.22 4.93
N SER A 52 -19.91 2.52 4.89
CA SER A 52 -20.44 3.45 3.89
C SER A 52 -19.84 3.25 2.51
N LEU A 53 -18.67 2.59 2.42
CA LEU A 53 -17.94 2.36 1.18
C LEU A 53 -17.19 1.03 1.24
N ALA A 54 -17.25 0.28 0.13
CA ALA A 54 -16.42 -0.90 -0.08
C ALA A 54 -15.70 -0.78 -1.42
N LEU A 55 -14.42 -1.15 -1.43
CA LEU A 55 -13.62 -1.27 -2.65
C LEU A 55 -13.19 -2.73 -2.80
N VAL A 56 -13.45 -3.31 -3.96
CA VAL A 56 -13.14 -4.71 -4.25
C VAL A 56 -12.25 -4.78 -5.48
N HIS A 57 -11.26 -5.66 -5.45
CA HIS A 57 -10.34 -5.85 -6.55
C HIS A 57 -9.98 -7.32 -6.73
N SER A 58 -10.07 -7.80 -7.98
CA SER A 58 -9.54 -9.11 -8.38
C SER A 58 -8.34 -8.89 -9.28
N ARG A 59 -7.20 -9.50 -8.94
CA ARG A 59 -5.94 -9.33 -9.65
C ARG A 59 -5.68 -10.54 -10.54
N TYR A 60 -5.42 -10.30 -11.83
CA TYR A 60 -4.85 -11.30 -12.72
C TYR A 60 -3.32 -11.16 -12.72
N SER A 61 -2.60 -12.20 -12.29
CA SER A 61 -1.14 -12.20 -12.21
C SER A 61 -0.55 -13.05 -13.34
N THR A 62 0.50 -12.56 -13.99
CA THR A 62 1.29 -13.35 -14.95
C THR A 62 2.27 -14.32 -14.26
N ASN A 63 2.41 -14.24 -12.92
CA ASN A 63 3.25 -15.13 -12.12
C ASN A 63 2.45 -16.32 -11.57
N THR A 64 3.07 -17.51 -11.59
CA THR A 64 2.49 -18.76 -11.06
C THR A 64 2.56 -18.88 -9.53
N LEU A 65 3.51 -18.19 -8.90
CA LEU A 65 3.60 -18.11 -7.44
C LEU A 65 2.90 -16.84 -6.96
N GLY A 66 1.85 -17.03 -6.15
CA GLY A 66 1.12 -15.94 -5.51
C GLY A 66 1.88 -15.38 -4.30
N SER A 67 1.75 -14.09 -4.05
CA SER A 67 2.26 -13.43 -2.85
C SER A 67 1.12 -12.67 -2.17
N TRP A 68 0.85 -12.99 -0.90
CA TRP A 68 -0.27 -12.41 -0.14
C TRP A 68 -0.18 -10.88 -0.04
N ARG A 69 1.03 -10.35 0.19
CA ARG A 69 1.25 -8.90 0.28
C ARG A 69 0.93 -8.14 -1.01
N LEU A 70 1.04 -8.81 -2.17
CA LEU A 70 0.75 -8.22 -3.49
C LEU A 70 -0.74 -8.28 -3.87
N ALA A 71 -1.58 -8.96 -3.09
CA ALA A 71 -3.01 -8.87 -3.27
C ALA A 71 -3.48 -7.42 -3.03
N HIS A 72 -4.50 -7.01 -3.77
CA HIS A 72 -5.21 -5.74 -3.56
C HIS A 72 -6.44 -5.99 -2.66
N PRO A 73 -7.03 -4.94 -2.07
CA PRO A 73 -6.62 -3.53 -2.08
C PRO A 73 -5.27 -3.24 -1.40
N TYR A 74 -4.64 -2.13 -1.76
CA TYR A 74 -3.62 -1.49 -0.93
C TYR A 74 -4.28 -0.52 0.07
N ARG A 75 -3.49 0.28 0.81
CA ARG A 75 -4.00 1.06 1.96
C ARG A 75 -4.91 2.18 1.52
N MET A 76 -4.63 2.78 0.37
CA MET A 76 -5.40 3.89 -0.19
C MET A 76 -6.00 3.60 -1.56
N LEU A 77 -5.53 2.56 -2.27
CA LEU A 77 -5.91 2.39 -3.68
C LEU A 77 -6.17 0.94 -4.11
N CYS A 78 -7.02 0.84 -5.13
CA CYS A 78 -7.13 -0.32 -6.03
C CYS A 78 -6.72 0.14 -7.43
N HIS A 79 -5.82 -0.59 -8.08
CA HIS A 79 -5.33 -0.24 -9.42
C HIS A 79 -5.52 -1.42 -10.36
N ASN A 80 -6.16 -1.16 -11.48
CA ASN A 80 -6.28 -2.08 -12.60
C ASN A 80 -5.50 -1.50 -13.79
N GLY A 81 -4.33 -2.08 -14.06
CA GLY A 81 -3.42 -1.60 -15.09
C GLY A 81 -1.97 -1.89 -14.74
N GLU A 82 -1.06 -1.24 -15.46
CA GLU A 82 0.38 -1.32 -15.26
C GLU A 82 0.98 0.08 -15.40
N ILE A 83 1.81 0.50 -14.43
CA ILE A 83 2.52 1.78 -14.49
C ILE A 83 3.86 1.58 -15.20
N ASN A 84 3.87 1.85 -16.49
CA ASN A 84 5.02 1.62 -17.38
C ASN A 84 6.27 2.47 -17.05
N THR A 85 6.12 3.54 -16.26
CA THR A 85 7.22 4.45 -15.88
C THR A 85 7.82 4.15 -14.51
N ILE A 86 7.54 2.97 -13.94
CA ILE A 86 7.89 2.60 -12.55
C ILE A 86 9.34 2.92 -12.17
N ARG A 87 10.33 2.56 -13.00
CA ARG A 87 11.76 2.79 -12.69
C ARG A 87 12.08 4.28 -12.55
N GLY A 88 11.53 5.11 -13.45
CA GLY A 88 11.70 6.55 -13.40
C GLY A 88 11.06 7.14 -12.14
N ASN A 89 9.83 6.72 -11.83
CA ASN A 89 9.10 7.18 -10.64
C ASN A 89 9.83 6.81 -9.34
N GLN A 90 10.34 5.58 -9.23
CA GLN A 90 11.11 5.11 -8.07
C GLN A 90 12.42 5.90 -7.91
N ASN A 91 13.15 6.12 -9.00
CA ASN A 91 14.39 6.89 -8.95
C ASN A 91 14.15 8.35 -8.56
N TRP A 92 13.11 8.99 -9.10
CA TRP A 92 12.73 10.35 -8.72
C TRP A 92 12.30 10.47 -7.27
N MET A 93 11.58 9.47 -6.73
CA MET A 93 11.23 9.42 -5.31
C MET A 93 12.49 9.34 -4.44
N ARG A 94 13.38 8.37 -4.71
CA ARG A 94 14.64 8.20 -3.97
C ARG A 94 15.54 9.43 -4.03
N ALA A 95 15.62 10.10 -5.18
CA ALA A 95 16.43 11.31 -5.33
C ALA A 95 15.88 12.49 -4.52
N ARG A 96 14.58 12.51 -4.20
CA ARG A 96 13.90 13.62 -3.53
C ARG A 96 13.63 13.35 -2.05
N GLU A 97 13.63 12.10 -1.59
CA GLU A 97 13.19 11.76 -0.23
C GLU A 97 14.02 12.45 0.87
N ALA A 98 15.32 12.65 0.64
CA ALA A 98 16.21 13.35 1.58
C ALA A 98 15.86 14.85 1.74
N LEU A 99 15.10 15.42 0.80
CA LEU A 99 14.63 16.81 0.83
C LEU A 99 13.24 16.94 1.47
N PHE A 100 12.59 15.82 1.84
CA PHE A 100 11.25 15.87 2.37
C PHE A 100 11.22 16.50 3.76
N SER A 101 10.31 17.45 3.92
CA SER A 101 9.97 18.08 5.19
C SER A 101 8.47 18.24 5.27
N SER A 102 7.92 18.05 6.48
CA SER A 102 6.49 18.21 6.73
C SER A 102 6.28 18.71 8.16
N PRO A 103 5.54 19.81 8.37
CA PRO A 103 5.18 20.26 9.71
C PRO A 103 4.37 19.22 10.49
N ILE A 104 3.67 18.31 9.81
CA ILE A 104 2.83 17.26 10.43
C ILE A 104 3.71 16.14 10.99
N PHE A 105 4.74 15.73 10.25
CA PHE A 105 5.64 14.65 10.66
C PHE A 105 6.82 15.16 11.50
N GLY A 106 7.24 16.41 11.33
CA GLY A 106 8.40 16.96 12.03
C GLY A 106 9.65 16.08 11.86
N GLU A 107 10.29 15.73 12.97
CA GLU A 107 11.47 14.86 13.00
C GLU A 107 11.19 13.42 12.57
N ASP A 108 9.93 12.96 12.71
CA ASP A 108 9.53 11.60 12.33
C ASP A 108 9.52 11.36 10.82
N MET A 109 9.67 12.43 10.02
CA MET A 109 9.81 12.31 8.56
C MET A 109 10.96 11.35 8.18
N ALA A 110 12.05 11.35 8.95
CA ALA A 110 13.19 10.46 8.72
C ALA A 110 12.85 8.97 8.89
N LYS A 111 11.85 8.63 9.72
CA LYS A 111 11.40 7.24 9.96
C LYS A 111 10.67 6.65 8.75
N LEU A 112 10.17 7.51 7.85
CA LEU A 112 9.40 7.09 6.68
C LEU A 112 10.30 6.60 5.53
N SER A 113 11.59 6.97 5.51
CA SER A 113 12.52 6.51 4.48
C SER A 113 12.87 5.01 4.65
N PRO A 114 13.00 4.24 3.56
CA PRO A 114 12.63 4.61 2.19
C PRO A 114 11.10 4.63 2.01
N ILE A 115 10.59 5.57 1.21
CA ILE A 115 9.14 5.68 0.95
C ILE A 115 8.65 4.52 0.09
N ILE A 116 9.39 4.20 -0.97
CA ILE A 116 9.11 3.06 -1.84
C ILE A 116 10.18 2.00 -1.58
N ARG A 117 9.76 0.87 -1.01
CA ARG A 117 10.64 -0.28 -0.77
C ARG A 117 11.22 -0.80 -2.08
N GLU A 118 12.44 -1.30 -2.01
CA GLU A 118 13.03 -2.03 -3.12
C GLU A 118 12.23 -3.31 -3.40
N GLY A 119 12.06 -3.66 -4.68
CA GLY A 119 11.24 -4.79 -5.10
C GLY A 119 9.73 -4.59 -4.95
N ALA A 120 9.26 -3.41 -4.55
CA ALA A 120 7.84 -3.09 -4.53
C ALA A 120 7.22 -3.16 -5.93
N SER A 121 5.98 -3.67 -6.02
CA SER A 121 5.21 -3.58 -7.26
C SER A 121 4.96 -2.12 -7.65
N ASP A 122 4.62 -1.92 -8.93
CA ASP A 122 4.26 -0.61 -9.46
C ASP A 122 3.17 0.08 -8.63
N THR A 123 2.14 -0.69 -8.29
CA THR A 123 0.97 -0.27 -7.55
C THR A 123 1.32 0.01 -6.08
N ALA A 124 2.15 -0.84 -5.46
CA ALA A 124 2.60 -0.63 -4.09
C ALA A 124 3.37 0.70 -3.97
N GLY A 125 4.28 0.97 -4.91
CA GLY A 125 5.03 2.23 -4.93
C GLY A 125 4.13 3.45 -5.12
N PHE A 126 3.10 3.34 -5.95
CA PHE A 126 2.10 4.39 -6.10
C PHE A 126 1.30 4.59 -4.80
N ASP A 127 0.83 3.52 -4.16
CA ASP A 127 0.09 3.59 -2.88
C ASP A 127 0.92 4.27 -1.78
N ASN A 128 2.22 3.94 -1.67
CA ASN A 128 3.10 4.57 -0.68
C ASN A 128 3.28 6.07 -0.94
N ALA A 129 3.46 6.47 -2.20
CA ALA A 129 3.57 7.88 -2.56
C ALA A 129 2.26 8.65 -2.31
N LEU A 130 1.11 8.04 -2.61
CA LEU A 130 -0.20 8.61 -2.36
C LEU A 130 -0.46 8.77 -0.84
N GLU A 131 -0.15 7.74 -0.06
CA GLU A 131 -0.24 7.73 1.40
C GLU A 131 0.61 8.83 2.03
N LEU A 132 1.84 9.01 1.55
CA LEU A 132 2.71 10.11 1.99
C LEU A 132 2.06 11.47 1.72
N LEU A 133 1.59 11.71 0.48
CA LEU A 133 1.01 13.01 0.11
C LEU A 133 -0.24 13.34 0.91
N VAL A 134 -1.13 12.37 1.10
CA VAL A 134 -2.36 12.58 1.87
C VAL A 134 -2.07 12.75 3.35
N SER A 135 -1.21 11.91 3.92
CA SER A 135 -0.83 12.00 5.34
C SER A 135 -0.02 13.26 5.66
N SER A 136 0.66 13.83 4.65
CA SER A 136 1.31 15.15 4.73
C SER A 136 0.36 16.36 4.59
N GLY A 137 -0.96 16.12 4.51
CA GLY A 137 -2.00 17.16 4.59
C GLY A 137 -2.66 17.54 3.26
N ARG A 138 -2.33 16.87 2.14
CA ARG A 138 -3.04 17.10 0.87
C ARG A 138 -4.35 16.32 0.82
N SER A 139 -5.40 16.93 0.26
CA SER A 139 -6.63 16.19 -0.05
C SER A 139 -6.35 15.09 -1.07
N LEU A 140 -7.11 13.99 -1.03
CA LEU A 140 -7.00 12.90 -2.01
C LEU A 140 -7.07 13.38 -3.48
N PRO A 141 -8.01 14.25 -3.90
CA PRO A 141 -8.05 14.73 -5.29
C PRO A 141 -6.78 15.49 -5.70
N HIS A 142 -6.26 16.36 -4.82
CA HIS A 142 -5.01 17.08 -5.07
C HIS A 142 -3.82 16.12 -5.19
N ALA A 143 -3.68 15.14 -4.28
CA ALA A 143 -2.60 14.16 -4.34
C ALA A 143 -2.66 13.33 -5.62
N MET A 144 -3.86 12.91 -6.05
CA MET A 144 -4.05 12.19 -7.31
C MET A 144 -3.64 13.04 -8.53
N MET A 145 -4.07 14.30 -8.61
CA MET A 145 -3.68 15.22 -9.70
C MET A 145 -2.16 15.49 -9.75
N MET A 146 -1.45 15.40 -8.62
CA MET A 146 0.01 15.51 -8.63
C MET A 146 0.71 14.27 -9.19
N MET A 147 0.10 13.10 -9.04
CA MET A 147 0.70 11.82 -9.41
C MET A 147 0.31 11.36 -10.81
N ILE A 148 -0.93 11.64 -11.23
CA ILE A 148 -1.50 11.36 -12.55
C ILE A 148 -2.23 12.64 -13.00
N PRO A 149 -1.50 13.64 -13.50
CA PRO A 149 -2.08 14.91 -13.95
C PRO A 149 -2.92 14.76 -15.22
#